data_AF-A0ABD6W7L3-F1
#
_entry.id   AF-A0ABD6W7L3-F1
#
_cell.length_a   1.000
_cell.length_b   1.000
_cell.length_c   1.000
_cell.angle_alpha   90.00
_cell.angle_beta   90.00
_cell.angle_gamma   90.00
#
_symmetry.space_group_name_H-M   'P 1'
#
loop_
_entity.id
_entity.type
_entity.pdbx_description
1 polymer ?
#
loop_
_entity_poly.entity_id
_entity_poly.type
_entity_poly.pdbx_seq_one_letter_code
_entity_poly.pdbx_strand_id
1 'polypeptide(L)'
;MTDITEHSTGEGKPYLCAIEDVYSNRIVGYSIDSRMKASLAVRAFRSAVSRREPRGTVILSDRGFQLRSGDFIAEINAAGRKCSVGKVGACGDNTAMESFFALLQKNLLDRQR
;
A
#
# COMPACT_ATOMS: atom_id res chain seq x y z
N MET A 1 2.66 -6.95 1.35
CA MET A 1 2.99 -5.76 2.16
C MET A 1 2.24 -4.55 1.65
N THR A 2 1.90 -3.61 2.51
CA THR A 2 1.17 -2.39 2.16
C THR A 2 1.85 -1.17 2.76
N ASP A 3 2.05 -0.13 1.96
CA ASP A 3 2.62 1.13 2.43
C ASP A 3 1.98 2.33 1.71
N ILE A 4 2.09 3.52 2.32
CA ILE A 4 1.57 4.78 1.78
C ILE A 4 2.73 5.77 1.68
N THR A 5 2.93 6.30 0.48
CA THR A 5 3.91 7.37 0.23
C THR A 5 3.21 8.64 -0.24
N GLU A 6 3.85 9.78 -0.02
CA GLU A 6 3.46 11.06 -0.62
C GLU A 6 4.52 11.51 -1.62
N HIS A 7 4.09 12.17 -2.67
CA HIS A 7 4.98 12.80 -3.62
C HIS A 7 4.58 14.26 -3.82
N SER A 8 5.55 15.17 -3.82
CA SER A 8 5.29 16.60 -4.00
C SER A 8 5.34 16.95 -5.48
N THR A 9 4.24 17.48 -6.01
CA THR A 9 4.13 17.99 -7.39
C THR A 9 3.86 19.49 -7.38
N GLY A 10 4.02 20.17 -8.53
CA GLY A 10 3.67 21.58 -8.68
C GLY A 10 2.19 21.89 -8.47
N GLU A 11 1.31 20.88 -8.57
CA GLU A 11 -0.14 21.02 -8.41
C GLU A 11 -0.64 20.55 -7.03
N GLY A 12 0.26 20.10 -6.16
CA GLY A 12 -0.06 19.61 -4.81
C GLY A 12 0.62 18.28 -4.47
N LYS A 13 0.20 17.66 -3.37
CA LYS A 13 0.77 16.41 -2.86
C LYS A 13 -0.18 15.22 -3.04
N PRO A 14 -0.06 14.42 -4.11
CA PRO A 14 -0.73 13.13 -4.19
C PRO A 14 -0.18 12.13 -3.17
N TYR A 15 -1.10 11.32 -2.63
CA TYR A 15 -0.82 10.15 -1.80
C TYR A 15 -1.04 8.89 -2.61
N LEU A 16 -0.08 7.97 -2.59
CA LEU A 16 -0.15 6.66 -3.22
C LEU A 16 -0.11 5.58 -2.14
N CYS A 17 -1.13 4.73 -2.11
CA CYS A 17 -1.09 3.46 -1.37
C CYS A 17 -0.80 2.34 -2.36
N ALA A 18 0.21 1.52 -2.07
CA ALA A 18 0.58 0.36 -2.88
C ALA A 18 0.57 -0.92 -2.04
N ILE A 19 0.19 -2.02 -2.69
CA ILE A 19 0.18 -3.36 -2.13
C ILE A 19 1.07 -4.24 -2.99
N GLU A 20 2.14 -4.73 -2.40
CA GLU A 20 3.07 -5.67 -3.02
C GLU A 20 2.81 -7.08 -2.51
N ASP A 21 2.85 -8.03 -3.44
CA ASP A 21 2.97 -9.44 -3.13
C ASP A 21 4.45 -9.78 -2.92
N VAL A 22 4.84 -9.98 -1.66
CA VAL A 22 6.23 -10.25 -1.23
C VAL A 22 6.79 -11.53 -1.86
N TYR A 23 5.94 -12.50 -2.22
CA TYR A 23 6.41 -13.72 -2.88
C TYR A 23 6.87 -13.46 -4.32
N SER A 24 6.18 -12.56 -5.04
CA SER A 24 6.48 -12.27 -6.45
C SER A 24 7.16 -10.92 -6.68
N ASN A 25 7.36 -10.13 -5.63
CA ASN A 25 7.89 -8.76 -5.67
C ASN A 25 7.15 -7.88 -6.71
N ARG A 26 5.82 -8.02 -6.76
CA ARG A 26 4.95 -7.33 -7.72
C ARG A 26 3.91 -6.50 -7.00
N ILE A 27 3.66 -5.30 -7.50
CA ILE A 27 2.51 -4.50 -7.08
C ILE A 27 1.23 -5.14 -7.62
N VAL A 28 0.41 -5.64 -6.70
CA VAL A 28 -0.84 -6.33 -6.98
C VAL A 28 -2.05 -5.43 -6.85
N GLY A 29 -1.95 -4.32 -6.12
CA GLY A 29 -2.99 -3.29 -6.04
C GLY A 29 -2.41 -1.94 -5.64
N TYR A 30 -3.05 -0.87 -6.06
CA TYR A 30 -2.67 0.49 -5.69
C TYR A 30 -3.88 1.43 -5.74
N SER A 31 -3.77 2.58 -5.08
CA SER A 31 -4.74 3.68 -5.19
C SER A 31 -4.01 5.01 -5.00
N ILE A 32 -4.46 6.05 -5.69
CA ILE A 32 -3.94 7.42 -5.58
C ILE A 32 -5.08 8.36 -5.17
N ASP A 33 -4.82 9.31 -4.29
CA ASP A 33 -5.77 10.35 -3.88
C ASP A 33 -5.02 11.62 -3.47
N SER A 34 -5.67 12.77 -3.48
CA SER A 34 -5.09 14.04 -3.00
C SER A 34 -5.10 14.16 -1.47
N ARG A 35 -5.73 13.21 -0.76
CA ARG A 35 -5.77 13.18 0.71
C ARG A 35 -5.44 11.80 1.27
N MET A 36 -4.66 11.77 2.34
CA MET A 36 -4.31 10.55 3.07
C MET A 36 -5.49 10.01 3.92
N LYS A 37 -6.47 9.36 3.27
CA LYS A 37 -7.67 8.79 3.90
C LYS A 37 -7.60 7.26 4.01
N ALA A 38 -8.32 6.68 4.97
CA ALA A 38 -8.54 5.22 5.07
C ALA A 38 -9.07 4.60 3.76
N SER A 39 -9.95 5.32 3.06
CA SER A 39 -10.49 4.90 1.75
C SER A 39 -9.42 4.64 0.68
N LEU A 40 -8.23 5.23 0.82
CA LEU A 40 -7.09 5.00 -0.09
C LEU A 40 -6.58 3.57 0.06
N ALA A 41 -6.37 3.14 1.32
CA ALA A 41 -5.94 1.79 1.64
C ALA A 41 -7.01 0.75 1.27
N VAL A 42 -8.29 1.04 1.54
CA VAL A 42 -9.41 0.17 1.16
C VAL A 42 -9.47 -0.04 -0.36
N ARG A 43 -9.33 1.03 -1.15
CA ARG A 43 -9.33 0.94 -2.62
C ARG A 43 -8.15 0.12 -3.14
N ALA A 44 -6.95 0.34 -2.61
CA ALA A 44 -5.77 -0.43 -2.97
C ALA A 44 -5.94 -1.92 -2.62
N PHE A 45 -6.54 -2.23 -1.47
CA PHE A 45 -6.83 -3.59 -1.04
C PHE A 45 -7.85 -4.29 -1.95
N ARG A 46 -8.96 -3.62 -2.27
CA ARG A 46 -9.97 -4.17 -3.21
C ARG A 46 -9.35 -4.46 -4.57
N SER A 47 -8.52 -3.56 -5.08
CA SER A 47 -7.77 -3.78 -6.33
C SER A 47 -6.87 -5.02 -6.23
N ALA A 48 -6.11 -5.18 -5.14
CA ALA A 48 -5.27 -6.36 -4.94
C ALA A 48 -6.07 -7.67 -4.86
N VAL A 49 -7.19 -7.67 -4.13
CA VAL A 49 -8.07 -8.85 -4.00
C VAL A 49 -8.66 -9.23 -5.36
N SER A 50 -9.16 -8.26 -6.13
CA SER A 50 -9.71 -8.52 -7.46
C SER A 50 -8.70 -9.12 -8.44
N ARG A 51 -7.41 -8.83 -8.24
CA ARG A 51 -6.35 -9.21 -9.19
C ARG A 51 -5.69 -10.54 -8.88
N ARG A 52 -5.66 -10.97 -7.61
CA ARG A 52 -4.94 -12.17 -7.17
C ARG A 52 -5.80 -13.21 -6.44
N GLU A 53 -7.03 -12.87 -6.05
CA GLU A 53 -7.89 -13.70 -5.19
C GLU A 53 -7.14 -14.44 -4.06
N PRO A 54 -6.23 -13.78 -3.32
CA PRO A 54 -5.16 -14.47 -2.63
C PRO A 54 -5.67 -15.18 -1.36
N ARG A 55 -5.76 -16.53 -1.36
CA ARG A 55 -6.29 -17.33 -0.23
C ARG A 55 -5.29 -17.49 0.90
N GLY A 56 -5.73 -17.23 2.14
CA GLY A 56 -4.91 -17.42 3.35
C GLY A 56 -3.79 -16.39 3.53
N THR A 57 -3.84 -15.27 2.80
CA THR A 57 -2.76 -14.29 2.79
C THR A 57 -2.81 -13.35 3.99
N VAL A 58 -1.64 -13.11 4.57
CA VAL A 58 -1.43 -12.15 5.64
C VAL A 58 -1.05 -10.81 5.04
N ILE A 59 -1.82 -9.78 5.35
CA ILE A 59 -1.50 -8.41 4.96
C ILE A 59 -0.55 -7.84 6.00
N LEU A 60 0.69 -7.60 5.59
CA LEU A 60 1.69 -6.86 6.36
C LEU A 60 1.50 -5.38 6.12
N SER A 61 1.18 -4.65 7.18
CA SER A 61 0.94 -3.22 7.16
C SER A 61 1.77 -2.53 8.23
N ASP A 62 2.28 -1.34 7.93
CA ASP A 62 2.81 -0.45 8.96
C ASP A 62 1.66 0.12 9.84
N ARG A 63 1.99 0.70 10.99
CA ARG A 63 1.03 1.24 11.98
C ARG A 63 0.33 2.53 11.56
N GLY A 64 0.31 2.89 10.27
CA GLY A 64 -0.45 4.04 9.77
C GLY A 64 -1.90 3.98 10.24
N PHE A 65 -2.43 5.08 10.78
CA PHE A 65 -3.78 5.15 11.33
C PHE A 65 -4.85 4.71 10.31
N GLN A 66 -4.62 5.00 9.04
CA GLN A 66 -5.45 4.62 7.90
C GLN A 66 -5.56 3.10 7.73
N LEU A 67 -4.48 2.37 8.02
CA LEU A 67 -4.38 0.92 7.91
C LEU A 67 -4.87 0.19 9.17
N ARG A 68 -5.28 0.94 10.20
CA ARG A 68 -5.96 0.46 11.41
C ARG A 68 -7.42 0.89 11.49
N SER A 69 -7.91 1.59 10.47
CA SER A 69 -9.30 2.05 10.44
C SER A 69 -10.27 0.86 10.50
N GLY A 70 -11.41 1.05 11.17
CA GLY A 70 -12.46 0.05 11.24
C GLY A 70 -12.91 -0.40 9.85
N ASP A 71 -12.99 0.52 8.91
CA ASP A 71 -13.33 0.25 7.51
C ASP A 71 -12.32 -0.70 6.84
N PHE A 72 -11.02 -0.48 7.04
CA PHE A 72 -10.00 -1.35 6.46
C PHE A 72 -10.02 -2.75 7.07
N ILE A 73 -10.18 -2.85 8.40
CA ILE A 73 -10.29 -4.14 9.09
C ILE A 73 -11.56 -4.88 8.67
N ALA A 74 -12.69 -4.18 8.53
CA ALA A 74 -13.95 -4.74 8.08
C ALA A 74 -13.83 -5.34 6.67
N GLU A 75 -13.16 -4.65 5.75
CA GLU A 75 -12.91 -5.14 4.39
C GLU A 75 -12.01 -6.38 4.35
N ILE A 76 -10.97 -6.42 5.19
CA ILE A 76 -10.10 -7.59 5.33
C ILE A 76 -10.88 -8.79 5.85
N ASN A 77 -11.71 -8.59 6.87
CA ASN A 77 -12.55 -9.63 7.44
C ASN A 77 -13.60 -10.12 6.43
N ALA A 78 -14.24 -9.21 5.69
CA ALA A 78 -15.22 -9.54 4.65
C ALA A 78 -14.58 -10.36 3.51
N ALA A 79 -13.32 -10.10 3.17
CA ALA A 79 -12.56 -10.88 2.20
C ALA A 79 -12.02 -12.22 2.77
N GLY A 80 -12.30 -12.55 4.04
CA GLY A 80 -11.81 -13.76 4.71
C GLY A 80 -10.29 -13.79 4.81
N ARG A 81 -9.66 -12.63 4.99
CA ARG A 81 -8.19 -12.46 5.08
C ARG A 81 -7.77 -12.17 6.51
N LYS A 82 -6.48 -12.37 6.80
CA LYS A 82 -5.88 -12.02 8.09
C LYS A 82 -4.97 -10.81 7.91
N CYS A 83 -5.13 -9.80 8.76
CA CYS A 83 -4.18 -8.69 8.84
C CYS A 83 -3.15 -9.01 9.94
N SER A 84 -1.87 -8.82 9.64
CA SER A 84 -0.82 -8.78 10.66
C SER A 84 -0.13 -7.42 10.55
N VAL A 85 -0.37 -6.56 11.53
CA VAL A 85 0.27 -5.24 11.57
C VAL A 85 1.69 -5.43 12.10
N GLY A 86 2.67 -5.17 11.25
CA GLY A 86 4.09 -5.24 11.60
C GLY A 86 4.45 -4.21 12.67
N LYS A 87 5.55 -4.46 13.39
CA LYS A 87 6.13 -3.48 14.32
C LYS A 87 6.81 -2.39 13.47
N VAL A 88 6.58 -1.11 13.77
CA VAL A 88 7.25 0.03 13.11
C VAL A 88 8.75 -0.24 13.06
N GLY A 89 9.35 -0.14 11.87
CA GLY A 89 10.81 -0.22 11.72
C GLY A 89 11.41 -1.62 11.82
N ALA A 90 10.66 -2.69 11.55
CA ALA A 90 11.28 -3.95 11.15
C ALA A 90 11.93 -3.75 9.77
N CYS A 91 13.18 -3.26 9.80
CA CYS A 91 14.03 -2.87 8.67
C CYS A 91 14.21 -3.93 7.56
N GLY A 92 13.66 -5.13 7.73
CA GLY A 92 13.63 -6.18 6.70
C GLY A 92 12.31 -6.21 5.90
N ASP A 93 11.19 -5.86 6.52
CA ASP A 93 9.89 -5.98 5.87
C ASP A 93 9.70 -4.83 4.87
N ASN A 94 9.92 -3.57 5.24
CA ASN A 94 9.60 -2.41 4.38
C ASN A 94 10.56 -2.19 3.19
N THR A 95 11.70 -2.87 3.16
CA THR A 95 12.81 -2.60 2.21
C THR A 95 12.43 -2.82 0.75
N ALA A 96 11.57 -3.81 0.47
CA ALA A 96 11.08 -4.06 -0.88
C ALA A 96 10.22 -2.88 -1.40
N MET A 97 9.39 -2.32 -0.53
CA MET A 97 8.52 -1.20 -0.89
C MET A 97 9.26 0.11 -0.97
N GLU A 98 10.25 0.34 -0.09
CA GLU A 98 11.14 1.49 -0.20
C GLU A 98 11.92 1.46 -1.53
N SER A 99 12.39 0.28 -1.94
CA SER A 99 13.05 0.10 -3.24
C SER A 99 12.08 0.38 -4.40
N PHE A 100 10.83 -0.08 -4.30
CA PHE A 100 9.80 0.22 -5.29
C PHE A 100 9.51 1.74 -5.39
N PHE A 101 9.34 2.43 -4.25
CA PHE A 101 9.07 3.86 -4.26
C PHE A 101 10.26 4.68 -4.76
N ALA A 102 11.49 4.29 -4.42
CA ALA A 102 12.69 4.92 -4.97
C ALA A 102 12.74 4.79 -6.50
N LEU A 103 12.41 3.61 -7.04
CA LEU A 103 12.32 3.41 -8.48
C LEU A 103 11.17 4.20 -9.12
N LEU A 104 10.01 4.27 -8.47
CA LEU A 104 8.87 5.05 -8.94
C LEU A 104 9.20 6.54 -9.03
N GLN A 105 9.79 7.09 -7.97
CA GLN A 105 10.24 8.48 -7.94
C GLN A 105 11.24 8.74 -9.05
N LYS A 106 12.31 7.95 -9.12
CA LYS A 106 13.40 8.16 -10.08
C LYS A 106 12.98 8.00 -11.55
N ASN A 107 12.12 7.04 -11.87
CA ASN A 107 11.80 6.71 -13.27
C ASN A 107 10.58 7.45 -13.82
N LEU A 108 9.62 7.79 -12.98
CA LEU A 108 8.33 8.33 -13.42
C LEU A 108 8.09 9.76 -12.93
N LEU A 109 8.47 10.09 -11.69
CA LEU A 109 8.08 11.35 -11.08
C LEU A 109 9.16 12.43 -11.22
N ASP A 110 10.44 12.06 -11.12
CA ASP A 110 11.59 12.95 -11.28
C ASP A 110 12.02 13.12 -12.74
N ARG A 111 11.30 12.48 -13.69
CA ARG A 111 11.47 12.76 -15.12
C ARG A 111 10.93 14.17 -15.42
N GLN A 112 11.76 15.17 -15.18
CA GLN A 112 11.62 16.50 -15.74
C GLN A 112 11.68 16.35 -17.27
N ARG A 113 10.62 16.77 -17.95
CA ARG A 113 10.55 16.87 -19.41
C ARG A 113 10.63 18.32 -19.81
#